data_AF-A0A252CSD7-F1
#
_entry.id   AF-A0A252CSD7-F1
#
_cell.length_a   1.000
_cell.length_b   1.000
_cell.length_c   1.000
_cell.angle_alpha   90.00
_cell.angle_beta   90.00
_cell.angle_gamma   90.00
#
_symmetry.space_group_name_H-M   'P 1'
#
loop_
_entity.id
_entity.type
_entity.pdbx_description
1 polymer ?
#
loop_
_entity_poly.entity_id
_entity_poly.type
_entity_poly.pdbx_seq_one_letter_code
_entity_poly.pdbx_strand_id
1 'polypeptide(L)'
;MDIPVTSNKVDWNPILCQIKYRKGHSLPAYTGDLKIALLNHVGLTNHSKGEEAYQLAREIARLTTCSDPEIVYWFSRLVSLIND
;
A
#
# COMPACT_ATOMS: atom_id res chain seq x y z
N MET A 1 17.38 27.45 -13.47
CA MET A 1 16.97 26.23 -14.20
C MET A 1 16.33 25.35 -13.17
N ASP A 2 15.01 25.41 -13.08
CA ASP A 2 14.23 24.59 -12.15
C ASP A 2 14.20 23.17 -12.68
N ILE A 3 14.83 22.25 -11.95
CA ILE A 3 14.74 20.82 -12.21
C ILE A 3 13.27 20.46 -11.94
N PRO A 4 12.54 19.87 -12.90
CA PRO A 4 11.19 19.43 -12.61
C PRO A 4 11.30 18.33 -11.55
N VAL A 5 10.87 18.64 -10.32
CA VAL A 5 10.62 17.64 -9.28
C VAL A 5 9.48 16.77 -9.80
N THR A 6 9.83 15.75 -10.55
CA THR A 6 8.90 14.65 -10.82
C THR A 6 8.74 13.94 -9.50
N SER A 7 7.71 14.34 -8.75
CA SER A 7 7.21 13.54 -7.63
C SER A 7 6.96 12.15 -8.20
N ASN A 8 7.85 11.19 -7.91
CA ASN A 8 7.75 9.78 -8.26
C ASN A 8 6.58 9.16 -7.48
N LYS A 9 5.36 9.65 -7.72
CA LYS A 9 4.15 9.11 -7.14
C LYS A 9 3.92 7.76 -7.78
N VAL A 10 4.20 6.72 -7.03
CA VAL A 10 3.80 5.35 -7.34
C VAL A 10 2.31 5.35 -7.67
N ASP A 11 1.95 4.83 -8.85
CA ASP A 11 0.54 4.66 -9.23
C ASP A 11 -0.03 3.41 -8.56
N TRP A 12 -0.94 3.58 -7.60
CA TRP A 12 -1.55 2.47 -6.86
C TRP A 12 -2.83 1.92 -7.50
N ASN A 13 -3.31 2.50 -8.61
CA ASN A 13 -4.51 2.04 -9.29
C ASN A 13 -4.50 0.54 -9.64
N PRO A 14 -3.38 -0.06 -10.10
CA PRO A 14 -3.33 -1.51 -10.40
C PRO A 14 -3.65 -2.41 -9.21
N ILE A 15 -3.35 -1.96 -7.98
CA ILE A 15 -3.67 -2.68 -6.74
C ILE A 15 -5.12 -2.37 -6.31
N LEU A 16 -5.50 -1.10 -6.30
CA LEU A 16 -6.82 -0.65 -5.85
C LEU A 16 -7.96 -1.25 -6.69
N CYS A 17 -7.79 -1.35 -8.01
CA CYS A 17 -8.80 -1.94 -8.90
C CYS A 17 -9.05 -3.44 -8.65
N GLN A 18 -8.13 -4.13 -7.96
CA GLN A 18 -8.28 -5.55 -7.61
C GLN A 18 -8.94 -5.75 -6.24
N ILE A 19 -9.05 -4.70 -5.43
CA ILE A 19 -9.81 -4.73 -4.18
C ILE A 19 -11.30 -4.74 -4.53
N LYS A 20 -12.02 -5.76 -4.08
CA LYS A 20 -13.43 -5.92 -4.41
C LYS A 20 -14.26 -6.07 -3.14
N TYR A 21 -15.47 -5.53 -3.19
CA TYR A 21 -16.50 -5.88 -2.23
C TYR A 21 -17.06 -7.26 -2.58
N ARG A 22 -17.01 -8.20 -1.63
CA ARG A 22 -17.65 -9.51 -1.77
C ARG A 22 -18.93 -9.54 -0.95
N LYS A 23 -20.01 -10.05 -1.55
CA LYS A 23 -21.29 -10.22 -0.86
C LYS A 23 -21.08 -11.07 0.39
N GLY A 24 -21.43 -10.54 1.56
CA GLY A 24 -21.23 -11.19 2.86
C GLY A 24 -19.95 -10.78 3.61
N HIS A 25 -19.07 -9.98 3.01
CA HIS A 25 -17.94 -9.35 3.71
C HIS A 25 -18.31 -7.93 4.16
N SER A 26 -17.88 -7.55 5.37
CA SER A 26 -18.11 -6.20 5.90
C SER A 26 -17.28 -5.14 5.20
N LEU A 27 -16.10 -5.50 4.66
CA LEU A 27 -15.13 -4.57 4.08
C LEU A 27 -14.59 -5.06 2.73
N PRO A 28 -14.18 -4.15 1.83
CA PRO A 28 -13.48 -4.50 0.61
C PRO A 28 -12.16 -5.20 0.92
N ALA A 29 -11.89 -6.29 0.22
CA ALA A 29 -10.68 -7.08 0.41
C ALA A 29 -10.00 -7.37 -0.94
N TYR A 30 -8.68 -7.38 -0.92
CA TYR A 30 -7.81 -7.84 -1.98
C TYR A 30 -7.89 -9.37 -2.03
N THR A 31 -7.99 -9.93 -3.22
CA THR A 31 -8.25 -11.38 -3.37
C THR A 31 -7.00 -12.26 -3.25
N GLY A 32 -5.81 -11.66 -3.26
CA GLY A 32 -4.52 -12.33 -3.10
C GLY A 32 -3.78 -11.90 -1.84
N ASP A 33 -2.46 -12.11 -1.84
CA ASP A 33 -1.59 -11.59 -0.78
C ASP A 33 -1.32 -10.09 -1.03
N LEU A 34 -2.02 -9.22 -0.29
CA LEU A 34 -1.89 -7.77 -0.40
C LEU A 34 -0.45 -7.31 -0.11
N LYS A 35 0.22 -7.93 0.87
CA LYS A 35 1.59 -7.58 1.24
C LYS A 35 2.54 -7.82 0.08
N ILE A 36 2.53 -9.03 -0.48
CA ILE A 36 3.40 -9.39 -1.61
C ILE A 36 3.10 -8.48 -2.80
N ALA A 37 1.82 -8.21 -3.08
CA ALA A 37 1.43 -7.33 -4.17
C ALA A 37 1.97 -5.90 -3.99
N LEU A 38 1.83 -5.33 -2.80
CA LEU A 38 2.34 -4.00 -2.47
C LEU A 38 3.86 -3.93 -2.56
N LEU A 39 4.57 -4.88 -1.95
CA LEU A 39 6.03 -4.91 -1.96
C LEU A 39 6.59 -5.08 -3.38
N ASN A 40 5.99 -5.98 -4.18
CA ASN A 40 6.38 -6.17 -5.58
C ASN A 40 6.18 -4.89 -6.40
N HIS A 41 5.07 -4.18 -6.18
CA HIS A 41 4.72 -2.98 -6.93
C HIS A 41 5.72 -1.84 -6.78
N VAL A 42 6.39 -1.77 -5.63
CA VAL A 42 7.42 -0.77 -5.33
C VAL A 42 8.84 -1.32 -5.31
N GLY A 43 9.04 -2.58 -5.73
CA GLY A 43 10.36 -3.21 -5.78
C GLY A 43 11.00 -3.49 -4.41
N LEU A 44 10.21 -3.60 -3.34
CA LEU A 44 10.68 -3.78 -1.95
C LEU A 44 10.48 -5.22 -1.42
N THR A 45 10.22 -6.20 -2.28
CA THR A 45 9.90 -7.60 -1.91
C THR A 45 10.89 -8.25 -0.94
N ASN A 46 12.17 -7.91 -1.05
CA ASN A 46 13.24 -8.44 -0.20
C ASN A 46 13.88 -7.36 0.70
N HIS A 47 13.26 -6.18 0.80
CA HIS A 47 13.81 -5.06 1.55
C HIS A 47 13.19 -5.00 2.94
N SER A 48 14.02 -5.02 4.00
CA SER A 48 13.54 -4.98 5.40
C SER A 48 12.62 -3.78 5.67
N LYS A 49 12.97 -2.60 5.17
CA LYS A 49 12.10 -1.40 5.27
C LYS A 49 10.73 -1.56 4.59
N GLY A 50 10.62 -2.37 3.55
CA GLY A 50 9.34 -2.65 2.90
C GLY A 50 8.43 -3.46 3.84
N GLU A 51 8.99 -4.48 4.47
CA GLU A 51 8.28 -5.26 5.50
C GLU A 51 7.79 -4.38 6.64
N GLU A 52 8.70 -3.58 7.21
CA GLU A 52 8.41 -2.68 8.32
C GLU A 52 7.32 -1.65 7.96
N ALA A 53 7.40 -1.06 6.76
CA ALA A 53 6.38 -0.15 6.26
C ALA A 53 5.01 -0.84 6.11
N TYR A 54 4.97 -2.08 5.62
CA TYR A 54 3.71 -2.82 5.52
C TYR A 54 3.12 -3.14 6.90
N GLN A 55 3.93 -3.61 7.84
CA GLN A 55 3.46 -3.90 9.20
C GLN A 55 2.92 -2.63 9.87
N LEU A 56 3.64 -1.52 9.75
CA LEU A 56 3.19 -0.24 10.30
C LEU A 56 1.90 0.25 9.65
N ALA A 57 1.76 0.15 8.32
CA ALA A 57 0.53 0.50 7.62
C ALA A 57 -0.67 -0.32 8.13
N ARG A 58 -0.45 -1.61 8.35
CA ARG A 58 -1.46 -2.52 8.89
C ARG A 58 -1.80 -2.22 10.35
N GLU A 59 -0.82 -1.89 11.18
CA GLU A 59 -1.05 -1.47 12.57
C GLU A 59 -1.86 -0.18 12.65
N ILE A 60 -1.55 0.82 11.81
CA ILE A 60 -2.34 2.06 11.75
C ILE A 60 -3.77 1.76 11.32
N ALA A 61 -3.96 0.96 10.26
CA ALA A 61 -5.29 0.58 9.78
C ALA A 61 -6.09 -0.19 10.85
N ARG A 62 -5.43 -0.97 11.73
CA ARG A 62 -6.12 -1.69 12.82
C ARG A 62 -6.76 -0.77 13.86
N LEU A 63 -6.31 0.48 13.98
CA LEU A 63 -6.89 1.46 14.90
C LEU A 63 -8.17 2.10 14.35
N THR A 64 -8.53 1.79 13.10
CA THR A 64 -9.63 2.42 12.36
C THR A 64 -10.49 1.34 11.69
N THR A 65 -10.43 1.16 10.37
CA THR A 65 -11.31 0.23 9.64
C THR A 65 -10.68 -1.14 9.43
N CYS A 66 -9.35 -1.23 9.51
CA CYS A 66 -8.56 -2.42 9.18
C CYS A 66 -8.88 -2.99 7.78
N SER A 67 -9.24 -2.13 6.83
CA SER A 67 -9.57 -2.52 5.47
C SER A 67 -8.36 -2.49 4.55
N ASP A 68 -8.34 -3.35 3.54
CA ASP A 68 -7.25 -3.40 2.57
C ASP A 68 -7.01 -2.06 1.85
N PRO A 69 -8.03 -1.28 1.44
CA PRO A 69 -7.82 0.07 0.90
C PRO A 69 -7.07 1.00 1.86
N GLU A 70 -7.36 0.92 3.16
CA GLU A 70 -6.70 1.74 4.16
C GLU A 70 -5.25 1.30 4.39
N ILE A 71 -4.97 0.00 4.33
CA ILE A 71 -3.60 -0.52 4.35
C ILE A 71 -2.82 0.00 3.13
N VAL A 72 -3.39 -0.03 1.93
CA VAL A 72 -2.75 0.53 0.72
C VAL A 72 -2.47 2.03 0.89
N TYR A 73 -3.43 2.78 1.43
CA TYR A 73 -3.27 4.21 1.69
C TYR A 73 -2.10 4.49 2.63
N TRP A 74 -2.04 3.87 3.81
CA TRP A 74 -0.95 4.09 4.76
C TRP A 74 0.39 3.61 4.22
N PHE A 75 0.42 2.47 3.53
CA PHE A 75 1.63 1.96 2.91
C PHE A 75 2.18 2.95 1.86
N SER A 76 1.32 3.52 1.02
CA SER A 76 1.74 4.52 0.03
C SER A 76 2.44 5.74 0.65
N ARG A 77 1.95 6.19 1.81
CA ARG A 77 2.50 7.32 2.54
C ARG A 77 3.85 6.97 3.17
N LEU A 78 4.00 5.76 3.70
CA LEU A 78 5.26 5.30 4.27
C LEU A 78 6.33 5.10 3.19
N VAL A 79 5.98 4.52 2.05
CA VAL A 79 6.91 4.35 0.93
C VAL A 79 7.37 5.71 0.37
N SER A 80 6.48 6.71 0.30
CA SER A 80 6.90 8.05 -0.12
C SER A 80 7.95 8.68 0.81
N LEU A 81 7.99 8.27 2.09
CA LEU A 81 8.99 8.75 3.06
C LEU A 81 10.30 7.94 3.03
N ILE A 82 10.30 6.75 2.43
CA ILE A 82 11.48 5.89 2.30
C ILE A 82 12.31 6.27 1.06
N ASN A 83 11.64 6.76 0.02
CA ASN A 83 12.22 7.09 -1.29
C ASN A 83 12.63 8.57 -1.44
N ASP A 84 12.29 9.42 -0.47
CA ASP A 84 12.82 10.79 -0.31
C ASP A 84 14.14 10.77 0.48
#